data_AF-A0A4Z0BVF2-F1
#
_entry.id   AF-A0A4Z0BVF2-F1
#
_cell.length_a   1.000
_cell.length_b   1.000
_cell.length_c   1.000
_cell.angle_alpha   90.00
_cell.angle_beta   90.00
_cell.angle_gamma   90.00
#
_symmetry.space_group_name_H-M   'P 1'
#
loop_
_entity.id
_entity.type
_entity.pdbx_description
1 polymer ?
#
loop_
_entity_poly.entity_id
_entity_poly.type
_entity_poly.pdbx_seq_one_letter_code
_entity_poly.pdbx_strand_id
1 'polypeptide(L)'
;MKLLSNSPSIRAGLILIGIALASVAQPALGRPFKGSLDLEERIGRMSRCPGAQGQPGTGGTLNGTGHATHLGAVQLYGSHCISSEPGTPPAAFTVYDGQMAMRAANGDVVMADYSGVFSLVVTGSYTFEGQYVVTGGTGRFQNASGTGRLYGALQGDVPSFQQAVSMDAQGEIDY
;
A
#
# COMPACT_ATOMS: atom_id res chain seq x y z
N MET A 1 -26.75 -79.91 40.29
CA MET A 1 -28.14 -79.45 40.10
C MET A 1 -28.12 -77.92 40.21
N LYS A 2 -28.39 -77.23 39.08
CA LYS A 2 -28.99 -75.88 38.92
C LYS A 2 -29.05 -75.00 40.20
N LEU A 3 -28.51 -73.77 40.26
CA LEU A 3 -29.00 -72.58 39.55
C LEU A 3 -27.98 -71.43 39.57
N LEU A 4 -27.82 -70.79 38.41
CA LEU A 4 -27.20 -69.49 38.18
C LEU A 4 -28.16 -68.37 38.64
N SER A 5 -27.66 -67.35 39.33
CA SER A 5 -28.39 -66.09 39.59
C SER A 5 -27.67 -64.95 38.87
N ASN A 6 -28.35 -64.36 37.89
CA ASN A 6 -27.91 -63.21 37.09
C ASN A 6 -28.17 -61.91 37.84
N SER A 7 -27.14 -61.06 37.98
CA SER A 7 -27.30 -59.65 38.36
C SER A 7 -27.16 -58.76 37.12
N PRO A 8 -28.11 -57.84 36.83
CA PRO A 8 -27.93 -56.88 35.74
C PRO A 8 -27.04 -55.72 36.21
N SER A 9 -25.94 -55.48 35.49
CA SER A 9 -25.07 -54.34 35.67
C SER A 9 -25.62 -53.14 34.89
N ILE A 10 -26.05 -52.10 35.62
CA ILE A 10 -26.45 -50.81 35.04
C ILE A 10 -25.17 -50.11 34.56
N ARG A 11 -24.97 -50.04 33.24
CA ARG A 11 -23.90 -49.25 32.63
C ARG A 11 -24.36 -47.79 32.53
N ALA A 12 -23.82 -46.93 33.42
CA ALA A 12 -23.94 -45.49 33.28
C ALA A 12 -23.08 -45.04 32.08
N GLY A 13 -23.74 -44.68 30.97
CA GLY A 13 -23.09 -44.09 29.81
C GLY A 13 -22.78 -42.61 30.07
N LEU A 14 -21.50 -42.28 30.21
CA LEU A 14 -21.02 -40.91 30.28
C LEU A 14 -21.01 -40.33 28.84
N ILE A 15 -21.94 -39.43 28.52
CA ILE A 15 -21.94 -38.67 27.27
C ILE A 15 -20.97 -37.50 27.43
N LEU A 16 -19.79 -37.62 26.83
CA LEU A 16 -18.82 -36.54 26.70
C LEU A 16 -19.27 -35.60 25.55
N ILE A 17 -19.85 -34.46 25.91
CA ILE A 17 -20.12 -33.37 24.98
C ILE A 17 -18.78 -32.66 24.74
N GLY A 18 -18.14 -32.94 23.60
CA GLY A 18 -16.96 -32.22 23.14
C GLY A 18 -17.33 -30.81 22.71
N ILE A 19 -16.94 -29.80 23.50
CA ILE A 19 -17.04 -28.39 23.11
C ILE A 19 -15.93 -28.12 22.10
N ALA A 20 -16.29 -27.98 20.82
CA ALA A 20 -15.38 -27.49 19.81
C ALA A 20 -15.14 -25.99 20.04
N LEU A 21 -13.98 -25.63 20.57
CA LEU A 21 -13.52 -24.26 20.61
C LEU A 21 -13.15 -23.85 19.18
N ALA A 22 -14.03 -23.12 18.51
CA ALA A 22 -13.66 -22.39 17.31
C ALA A 22 -12.62 -21.33 17.70
N SER A 23 -11.35 -21.55 17.31
CA SER A 23 -10.32 -20.53 17.47
C SER A 23 -10.66 -19.38 16.52
N VAL A 24 -11.13 -18.27 17.07
CA VAL A 24 -11.23 -17.02 16.33
C VAL A 24 -9.79 -16.53 16.16
N ALA A 25 -9.25 -16.66 14.95
CA ALA A 25 -7.96 -16.07 14.61
C ALA A 25 -8.02 -14.57 14.91
N GLN A 26 -7.25 -14.11 15.89
CA GLN A 26 -7.09 -12.68 16.11
C GLN A 26 -6.43 -12.09 14.85
N PRO A 27 -6.92 -10.95 14.33
CA PRO A 27 -6.23 -10.29 13.23
C PRO A 27 -4.81 -10.00 13.70
N ALA A 28 -3.82 -10.56 12.99
CA ALA A 28 -2.42 -10.23 13.25
C ALA A 28 -2.29 -8.71 13.07
N LEU A 29 -1.77 -8.02 14.09
CA LEU A 29 -1.42 -6.61 13.94
C LEU A 29 -0.36 -6.51 12.83
N GLY A 30 -0.53 -5.56 11.92
CA GLY A 30 0.39 -5.38 10.81
C GLY A 30 1.81 -5.12 11.32
N ARG A 31 2.81 -5.58 10.58
CA ARG A 31 4.23 -5.33 10.93
C ARG A 31 4.57 -3.88 10.55
N PRO A 32 5.30 -3.13 11.37
CA PRO A 32 5.71 -1.77 11.01
C PRO A 32 6.42 -1.71 9.66
N PHE A 33 5.95 -0.83 8.79
CA PHE A 33 6.49 -0.56 7.46
C PHE A 33 7.08 0.85 7.42
N LYS A 34 8.33 0.97 7.02
CA LYS A 34 9.00 2.25 6.75
C LYS A 34 9.74 2.16 5.44
N GLY A 35 9.71 3.23 4.64
CA GLY A 35 10.47 3.32 3.41
C GLY A 35 11.04 4.71 3.21
N SER A 36 12.15 4.80 2.50
CA SER A 36 12.74 6.07 2.04
C SER A 36 13.29 5.86 0.63
N LEU A 37 12.87 6.71 -0.30
CA LEU A 37 13.14 6.57 -1.74
C LEU A 37 13.46 7.91 -2.38
N ASP A 38 14.38 7.86 -3.33
CA ASP A 38 14.64 8.95 -4.28
C ASP A 38 14.02 8.56 -5.62
N LEU A 39 13.10 9.40 -6.10
CA LEU A 39 12.29 9.18 -7.28
C LEU A 39 12.52 10.28 -8.31
N GLU A 40 12.41 9.89 -9.56
CA GLU A 40 12.22 10.79 -10.67
C GLU A 40 10.76 10.73 -11.10
N GLU A 41 10.10 11.88 -11.05
CA GLU A 41 8.77 12.07 -11.62
C GLU A 41 8.88 12.61 -13.04
N ARG A 42 8.11 12.05 -13.96
CA ARG A 42 7.88 12.61 -15.30
C ARG A 42 6.41 12.98 -15.47
N ILE A 43 6.14 14.27 -15.63
CA ILE A 43 4.79 14.78 -15.85
C ILE A 43 4.45 14.75 -17.34
N GLY A 44 3.22 14.39 -17.67
CA GLY A 44 2.75 14.38 -19.04
C GLY A 44 1.24 14.21 -19.17
N ARG A 45 0.79 13.87 -20.37
CA ARG A 45 -0.60 13.50 -20.65
C ARG A 45 -0.74 11.98 -20.62
N MET A 46 -1.71 11.48 -19.87
CA MET A 46 -1.96 10.06 -19.68
C MET A 46 -3.38 9.71 -20.11
N SER A 47 -3.53 8.69 -20.95
CA SER A 47 -4.83 8.27 -21.48
C SER A 47 -5.83 7.84 -20.41
N ARG A 48 -5.34 7.32 -19.28
CA ARG A 48 -6.18 6.92 -18.14
C ARG A 48 -6.65 8.09 -17.28
N CYS A 49 -6.02 9.26 -17.40
CA CYS A 49 -6.39 10.42 -16.61
C CYS A 49 -7.51 11.20 -17.31
N PRO A 50 -8.51 11.71 -16.58
CA PRO A 50 -9.58 12.48 -17.19
C PRO A 50 -9.07 13.85 -17.64
N GLY A 51 -9.27 14.17 -18.92
CA GLY A 51 -9.02 15.49 -19.50
C GLY A 51 -10.28 16.07 -20.14
N ALA A 52 -10.18 17.35 -20.56
CA ALA A 52 -11.29 18.03 -21.21
C ALA A 52 -11.70 17.30 -22.50
N GLN A 53 -13.01 17.21 -22.74
CA GLN A 53 -13.58 16.68 -24.00
C GLN A 53 -13.10 15.26 -24.35
N GLY A 54 -12.90 14.41 -23.34
CA GLY A 54 -12.47 13.02 -23.52
C GLY A 54 -11.00 12.87 -23.94
N GLN A 55 -10.21 13.95 -23.91
CA GLN A 55 -8.77 13.88 -24.15
C GLN A 55 -8.03 13.30 -22.94
N PRO A 56 -6.86 12.65 -23.13
CA PRO A 56 -5.97 12.23 -22.05
C PRO A 56 -5.73 13.38 -21.08
N GLY A 57 -5.83 13.17 -19.78
CA GLY A 57 -5.62 14.17 -18.72
C GLY A 57 -4.17 14.31 -18.29
N THR A 58 -3.91 15.19 -17.32
CA THR A 58 -2.56 15.36 -16.75
C THR A 58 -2.26 14.25 -15.74
N GLY A 59 -1.07 13.69 -15.80
CA GLY A 59 -0.59 12.67 -14.87
C GLY A 59 0.93 12.64 -14.79
N GLY A 60 1.44 11.74 -13.96
CA GLY A 60 2.86 11.55 -13.72
C GLY A 60 3.25 10.09 -13.70
N THR A 61 4.47 9.78 -14.10
CA THR A 61 5.12 8.49 -13.86
C THR A 61 6.30 8.66 -12.90
N LEU A 62 6.44 7.75 -11.95
CA LEU A 62 7.53 7.71 -10.98
C LEU A 62 8.45 6.53 -11.29
N ASN A 63 9.76 6.76 -11.23
CA ASN A 63 10.75 5.70 -11.20
C ASN A 63 11.86 6.07 -10.23
N GLY A 64 12.31 5.13 -9.41
CA GLY A 64 13.39 5.41 -8.47
C GLY A 64 13.80 4.23 -7.63
N THR A 65 14.65 4.50 -6.66
CA THR A 65 15.23 3.47 -5.80
C THR A 65 15.27 3.93 -4.36
N GLY A 66 15.34 2.97 -3.44
CA GLY A 66 15.46 3.28 -2.03
C GLY A 66 15.53 2.03 -1.18
N HIS A 67 15.14 2.18 0.07
CA HIS A 67 15.05 1.08 1.03
C HIS A 67 13.70 1.09 1.73
N ALA A 68 13.14 -0.10 1.93
CA ALA A 68 11.96 -0.29 2.76
C ALA A 68 12.17 -1.45 3.74
N THR A 69 11.63 -1.32 4.95
CA THR A 69 11.60 -2.44 5.90
C THR A 69 10.86 -3.61 5.25
N HIS A 70 11.27 -4.83 5.60
CA HIS A 70 10.77 -6.08 5.01
C HIS A 70 11.19 -6.35 3.56
N LEU A 71 11.37 -5.33 2.71
CA LEU A 71 11.77 -5.50 1.31
C LEU A 71 13.28 -5.38 1.13
N GLY A 72 13.96 -4.60 1.97
CA GLY A 72 15.38 -4.26 1.80
C GLY A 72 15.55 -3.15 0.76
N ALA A 73 16.56 -3.29 -0.10
CA ALA A 73 16.70 -2.40 -1.26
C ALA A 73 15.55 -2.62 -2.24
N VAL A 74 14.99 -1.53 -2.77
CA VAL A 74 13.83 -1.54 -3.67
C VAL A 74 14.05 -0.67 -4.89
N GLN A 75 13.42 -1.08 -5.99
CA GLN A 75 13.14 -0.21 -7.13
C GLN A 75 11.63 0.04 -7.20
N LEU A 76 11.23 1.30 -7.34
CA LEU A 76 9.83 1.71 -7.43
C LEU A 76 9.50 2.14 -8.85
N TYR A 77 8.35 1.67 -9.34
CA TYR A 77 7.69 2.21 -10.52
C TYR A 77 6.27 2.61 -10.12
N GLY A 78 5.83 3.79 -10.54
CA GLY A 78 4.48 4.23 -10.25
C GLY A 78 3.92 5.15 -11.31
N SER A 79 2.62 5.38 -11.24
CA SER A 79 1.98 6.43 -12.02
C SER A 79 0.73 6.95 -11.30
N HIS A 80 0.31 8.16 -11.62
CA HIS A 80 -0.88 8.78 -11.04
C HIS A 80 -1.49 9.84 -11.97
N CYS A 81 -2.70 10.27 -11.64
CA CYS A 81 -3.33 11.43 -12.25
C CYS A 81 -3.18 12.67 -11.36
N ILE A 82 -3.11 13.84 -12.00
CA ILE A 82 -2.87 15.12 -11.34
C ILE A 82 -4.02 16.06 -11.68
N SER A 83 -4.57 16.72 -10.66
CA SER A 83 -5.45 17.88 -10.83
C SER A 83 -4.91 19.06 -10.05
N SER A 84 -4.92 20.25 -10.65
CA SER A 84 -4.55 21.50 -9.99
C SER A 84 -5.80 22.25 -9.53
N GLU A 85 -5.73 22.92 -8.39
CA GLU A 85 -6.72 23.96 -8.09
C GLU A 85 -6.54 25.17 -9.03
N PRO A 86 -7.63 25.86 -9.43
CA PRO A 86 -7.54 27.07 -10.25
C PRO A 86 -6.72 28.18 -9.56
N GLY A 87 -5.70 28.72 -10.24
CA GLY A 87 -4.83 29.80 -9.74
C GLY A 87 -3.51 29.89 -10.52
N THR A 88 -2.71 30.95 -10.32
CA THR A 88 -1.40 31.10 -11.01
C THR A 88 -0.35 31.75 -10.10
N PRO A 89 0.72 31.03 -9.70
CA PRO A 89 0.89 29.57 -9.76
C PRO A 89 -0.09 28.85 -8.81
N PRO A 90 -0.47 27.60 -9.11
CA PRO A 90 -1.33 26.82 -8.22
C PRO A 90 -0.64 26.59 -6.88
N ALA A 91 -1.36 26.90 -5.79
CA ALA A 91 -0.89 26.68 -4.43
C ALA A 91 -0.84 25.19 -4.05
N ALA A 92 -1.62 24.35 -4.74
CA ALA A 92 -1.66 22.92 -4.50
C ALA A 92 -2.00 22.10 -5.76
N PHE A 93 -1.53 20.85 -5.76
CA PHE A 93 -1.88 19.82 -6.74
C PHE A 93 -2.36 18.56 -6.02
N THR A 94 -3.47 17.99 -6.49
CA THR A 94 -3.97 16.70 -5.99
C THR A 94 -3.47 15.57 -6.89
N VAL A 95 -2.91 14.55 -6.24
CA VAL A 95 -2.53 13.27 -6.82
C VAL A 95 -3.60 12.25 -6.49
N TYR A 96 -4.15 11.61 -7.52
CA TYR A 96 -5.21 10.60 -7.38
C TYR A 96 -5.04 9.48 -8.40
N ASP A 97 -5.75 8.37 -8.19
CA ASP A 97 -5.63 7.15 -9.02
C ASP A 97 -4.15 6.72 -9.16
N GLY A 98 -3.41 6.82 -8.04
CA GLY A 98 -2.02 6.47 -7.97
C GLY A 98 -1.86 4.97 -7.82
N GLN A 99 -0.98 4.37 -8.61
CA GLN A 99 -0.60 2.97 -8.54
C GLN A 99 0.92 2.87 -8.51
N MET A 100 1.47 2.05 -7.63
CA MET A 100 2.90 1.82 -7.52
C MET A 100 3.24 0.34 -7.29
N ALA A 101 4.41 -0.04 -7.77
CA ALA A 101 5.01 -1.35 -7.58
C ALA A 101 6.44 -1.17 -7.04
N MET A 102 6.73 -1.78 -5.90
CA MET A 102 8.06 -1.85 -5.31
C MET A 102 8.63 -3.24 -5.52
N ARG A 103 9.70 -3.34 -6.30
CA ARG A 103 10.44 -4.58 -6.53
C ARG A 103 11.60 -4.68 -5.55
N ALA A 104 11.60 -5.72 -4.72
CA ALA A 104 12.70 -6.05 -3.82
C ALA A 104 13.88 -6.68 -4.58
N ALA A 105 15.06 -6.68 -3.96
CA ALA A 105 16.28 -7.23 -4.55
C ALA A 105 16.20 -8.73 -4.92
N ASN A 106 15.33 -9.50 -4.26
CA ASN A 106 15.10 -10.91 -4.59
C ASN A 106 14.11 -11.12 -5.76
N GLY A 107 13.62 -10.03 -6.37
CA GLY A 107 12.69 -10.06 -7.49
C GLY A 107 11.21 -10.01 -7.09
N ASP A 108 10.88 -10.20 -5.81
CA ASP A 108 9.49 -10.11 -5.35
C ASP A 108 8.96 -8.67 -5.46
N VAL A 109 7.65 -8.53 -5.68
CA VAL A 109 6.99 -7.24 -5.90
C VAL A 109 5.89 -7.04 -4.85
N VAL A 110 5.79 -5.83 -4.31
CA VAL A 110 4.65 -5.33 -3.53
C VAL A 110 3.95 -4.25 -4.36
N MET A 111 2.62 -4.32 -4.48
CA MET A 111 1.81 -3.34 -5.20
C MET A 111 0.93 -2.57 -4.23
N ALA A 112 0.74 -1.29 -4.51
CA ALA A 112 -0.07 -0.41 -3.70
C ALA A 112 -0.74 0.68 -4.53
N ASP A 113 -1.92 1.08 -4.09
CA ASP A 113 -2.58 2.30 -4.56
C ASP A 113 -2.21 3.46 -3.63
N TYR A 114 -2.16 4.68 -4.17
CA TYR A 114 -1.85 5.88 -3.39
C TYR A 114 -2.59 7.12 -3.89
N SER A 115 -2.70 8.11 -3.01
CA SER A 115 -3.20 9.45 -3.31
C SER A 115 -2.62 10.46 -2.32
N GLY A 116 -2.67 11.74 -2.68
CA GLY A 116 -2.13 12.80 -1.82
C GLY A 116 -2.22 14.18 -2.43
N VAL A 117 -1.55 15.14 -1.79
CA VAL A 117 -1.52 16.53 -2.20
C VAL A 117 -0.10 17.05 -2.13
N PHE A 118 0.33 17.73 -3.20
CA PHE A 118 1.49 18.61 -3.18
C PHE A 118 1.04 20.02 -2.79
N SER A 119 1.72 20.62 -1.83
CA SER A 119 1.46 21.98 -1.35
C SER A 119 2.69 22.85 -1.56
N LEU A 120 2.50 24.04 -2.13
CA LEU A 120 3.58 25.02 -2.33
C LEU A 120 4.07 25.53 -0.98
N VAL A 121 5.36 25.37 -0.70
CA VAL A 121 6.00 25.93 0.50
C VAL A 121 6.60 27.29 0.20
N VAL A 122 7.37 27.35 -0.89
CA VAL A 122 7.97 28.55 -1.46
C VAL A 122 8.12 28.31 -2.96
N THR A 123 8.20 29.36 -3.78
CA THR A 123 8.41 29.24 -5.22
C THR A 123 9.51 28.22 -5.55
N GLY A 124 9.18 27.18 -6.32
CA GLY A 124 10.08 26.09 -6.71
C GLY A 124 10.23 24.96 -5.70
N SER A 125 9.45 24.93 -4.61
CA SER A 125 9.50 23.92 -3.55
C SER A 125 8.12 23.51 -3.08
N TYR A 126 7.84 22.21 -3.13
CA TYR A 126 6.58 21.61 -2.73
C TYR A 126 6.80 20.48 -1.73
N THR A 127 5.88 20.34 -0.79
CA THR A 127 5.79 19.16 0.08
C THR A 127 4.63 18.28 -0.35
N PHE A 128 4.84 16.97 -0.31
CA PHE A 128 3.80 15.98 -0.56
C PHE A 128 3.34 15.36 0.76
N GLU A 129 2.03 15.24 0.92
CA GLU A 129 1.43 14.39 1.93
C GLU A 129 0.38 13.49 1.30
N GLY A 130 0.45 12.20 1.58
CA GLY A 130 -0.43 11.21 1.01
C GLY A 130 -0.65 10.00 1.89
N GLN A 131 -1.35 9.04 1.31
CA GLN A 131 -1.60 7.74 1.91
C GLN A 131 -1.42 6.64 0.85
N TYR A 132 -1.15 5.43 1.31
CA TYR A 132 -1.09 4.26 0.46
C TYR A 132 -1.89 3.10 1.05
N VAL A 133 -2.32 2.19 0.18
CA VAL A 133 -2.94 0.91 0.52
C VAL A 133 -2.24 -0.18 -0.28
N VAL A 134 -1.65 -1.15 0.40
CA VAL A 134 -1.04 -2.33 -0.25
C VAL A 134 -2.16 -3.22 -0.77
N THR A 135 -2.14 -3.50 -2.06
CA THR A 135 -3.18 -4.26 -2.78
C THR A 135 -2.75 -5.68 -3.11
N GLY A 136 -1.48 -6.02 -2.90
CA GLY A 136 -0.98 -7.37 -3.04
C GLY A 136 0.53 -7.46 -3.09
N GLY A 137 1.01 -8.68 -3.36
CA GLY A 137 2.42 -8.96 -3.61
C GLY A 137 2.65 -10.27 -4.37
N THR A 138 3.90 -10.54 -4.71
CA THR A 138 4.36 -11.81 -5.30
C THR A 138 5.36 -12.51 -4.38
N GLY A 139 5.61 -13.79 -4.61
CA GLY A 139 6.62 -14.55 -3.87
C GLY A 139 6.34 -14.55 -2.38
N ARG A 140 7.30 -14.09 -1.56
CA ARG A 140 7.11 -14.03 -0.10
C ARG A 140 6.05 -13.01 0.33
N PHE A 141 5.70 -12.07 -0.54
CA PHE A 141 4.67 -11.06 -0.30
C PHE A 141 3.32 -11.47 -0.90
N GLN A 142 3.14 -12.74 -1.27
CA GLN A 142 1.85 -13.21 -1.78
C GLN A 142 0.76 -12.97 -0.72
N ASN A 143 -0.29 -12.26 -1.11
CA ASN A 143 -1.37 -11.75 -0.24
C ASN A 143 -0.98 -10.57 0.66
N ALA A 144 0.09 -9.84 0.34
CA ALA A 144 0.46 -8.66 1.10
C ALA A 144 -0.69 -7.65 1.17
N SER A 145 -0.92 -7.10 2.35
CA SER A 145 -1.89 -6.04 2.60
C SER A 145 -1.33 -5.06 3.64
N GLY A 146 -1.95 -3.90 3.78
CA GLY A 146 -1.48 -2.87 4.70
C GLY A 146 -1.84 -1.47 4.24
N THR A 147 -1.58 -0.50 5.09
CA THR A 147 -1.87 0.91 4.83
C THR A 147 -0.80 1.78 5.47
N GLY A 148 -0.73 3.03 5.03
CA GLY A 148 0.14 4.01 5.66
C GLY A 148 0.08 5.38 5.02
N ARG A 149 1.04 6.21 5.41
CA ARG A 149 1.22 7.60 5.04
C ARG A 149 2.46 7.73 4.17
N LEU A 150 2.40 8.66 3.23
CA LEU A 150 3.51 9.09 2.39
C LEU A 150 3.81 10.55 2.70
N TYR A 151 5.09 10.87 2.74
CA TYR A 151 5.61 12.22 2.95
C TYR A 151 6.70 12.45 1.92
N GLY A 152 6.67 13.56 1.21
CA GLY A 152 7.69 13.82 0.21
C GLY A 152 8.04 15.28 0.07
N ALA A 153 9.12 15.52 -0.64
CA ALA A 153 9.55 16.85 -1.02
C ALA A 153 9.95 16.84 -2.49
N LEU A 154 9.52 17.87 -3.19
CA LEU A 154 9.84 18.12 -4.58
C LEU A 154 10.54 19.48 -4.67
N GLN A 155 11.68 19.49 -5.33
CA GLN A 155 12.41 20.71 -5.67
C GLN A 155 12.44 20.86 -7.19
N GLY A 156 11.99 22.01 -7.69
CA GLY A 156 11.96 22.30 -9.10
C GLY A 156 10.93 23.35 -9.47
N ASP A 157 11.18 24.02 -10.60
CA ASP A 157 10.19 24.91 -11.19
C ASP A 157 9.09 24.07 -11.85
N VAL A 158 7.84 24.36 -11.47
CA VAL A 158 6.64 23.78 -12.09
C VAL A 158 6.35 24.52 -13.41
N PRO A 159 7.23 24.32 -14.41
CA PRO A 159 6.78 23.68 -15.66
C PRO A 159 7.72 22.54 -16.11
N SER A 160 8.68 22.11 -15.30
CA SER A 160 9.58 21.02 -15.67
C SER A 160 8.82 19.69 -15.78
N PHE A 161 8.95 19.03 -16.92
CA PHE A 161 8.35 17.72 -17.16
C PHE A 161 9.08 16.57 -16.44
N GLN A 162 10.15 16.88 -15.70
CA GLN A 162 10.98 15.91 -14.99
C GLN A 162 11.45 16.53 -13.67
N GLN A 163 11.14 15.88 -12.55
CA GLN A 163 11.35 16.42 -11.21
C GLN A 163 11.94 15.36 -10.28
N ALA A 164 12.87 15.77 -9.42
CA ALA A 164 13.38 14.91 -8.35
C ALA A 164 12.45 14.99 -7.14
N VAL A 165 12.08 13.81 -6.61
CA VAL A 165 11.17 13.68 -5.47
C VAL A 165 11.82 12.76 -4.43
N SER A 166 12.01 13.26 -3.21
CA SER A 166 12.32 12.40 -2.07
C SER A 166 11.00 11.99 -1.41
N MET A 167 10.85 10.72 -1.06
CA MET A 167 9.61 10.15 -0.51
C MET A 167 9.91 9.21 0.65
N ASP A 168 9.27 9.47 1.79
CA ASP A 168 9.24 8.60 2.95
C ASP A 168 7.85 7.97 3.11
N ALA A 169 7.83 6.69 3.47
CA ALA A 169 6.63 5.93 3.77
C ALA A 169 6.64 5.49 5.24
N GLN A 170 5.48 5.56 5.90
CA GLN A 170 5.28 5.06 7.26
C GLN A 170 3.92 4.38 7.38
N GLY A 171 3.87 3.17 7.91
CA GLY A 171 2.61 2.45 8.10
C GLY A 171 2.83 1.03 8.59
N GLU A 172 1.97 0.13 8.12
CA GLU A 172 2.02 -1.28 8.45
C GLU A 172 1.85 -2.15 7.20
N ILE A 173 2.38 -3.37 7.26
CA ILE A 173 2.25 -4.39 6.22
C ILE A 173 2.06 -5.78 6.85
N ASP A 174 1.22 -6.62 6.26
CA ASP A 174 1.06 -8.03 6.59
C ASP A 174 1.29 -8.88 5.33
N TYR A 175 2.01 -10.00 5.47
CA TYR A 175 2.39 -10.95 4.42
C TYR A 175 3.09 -12.21 4.97
#